data_AF-A0A919LY55-F1
#
_entry.id   AF-A0A919LY55-F1
#
_cell.length_a   1.000
_cell.length_b   1.000
_cell.length_c   1.000
_cell.angle_alpha   90.00
_cell.angle_beta   90.00
_cell.angle_gamma   90.00
#
_symmetry.space_group_name_H-M   'P 1'
#
loop_
_entity.id
_entity.type
_entity.pdbx_description
1 polymer ?
#
loop_
_entity_poly.entity_id
_entity_poly.type
_entity_poly.pdbx_seq_one_letter_code
_entity_poly.pdbx_strand_id
1 'polypeptide(L)'
;MANDQEVKYLVPGLERGLQLLLAFGEQHRDLTFAELHRLVDMPKATAYRVVQTLEYMGFLERNARTNTFSLGMNVLRLGFEYIASLDVAQVGQPVIEQLRDISQCSSHLAIRDGRDIIYIARVSAAGSRINQSASERGYRCTAPRLAACC
;
A
#
# COMPACT_ATOMS: atom_id res chain seq x y z
N MET A 1 18.99 12.88 15.98
CA MET A 1 18.34 14.19 15.77
C MET A 1 18.61 14.56 14.32
N ALA A 2 17.67 14.25 13.41
CA ALA A 2 17.84 14.46 11.98
C ALA A 2 17.38 15.88 11.61
N ASN A 3 18.16 16.50 10.71
CA ASN A 3 18.26 17.90 10.38
C ASN A 3 16.93 18.58 9.98
N ASP A 4 16.55 19.62 10.71
CA ASP A 4 15.33 20.44 10.54
C ASP A 4 15.56 21.57 9.50
N GLN A 5 16.33 21.28 8.44
CA GLN A 5 16.59 22.24 7.37
C GLN A 5 15.54 22.12 6.27
N GLU A 6 14.48 22.91 6.47
CA GLU A 6 13.87 23.79 5.46
C GLU A 6 13.23 23.13 4.24
N VAL A 7 12.07 22.50 4.43
CA VAL A 7 11.13 22.27 3.31
C VAL A 7 10.45 23.60 2.95
N LYS A 8 11.20 24.49 2.30
CA LYS A 8 10.83 25.89 2.00
C LYS A 8 9.60 26.04 1.10
N TYR A 9 9.09 24.94 0.54
CA TYR A 9 7.96 24.88 -0.39
C TYR A 9 6.98 23.74 -0.08
N LEU A 10 6.69 23.48 1.19
CA LEU A 10 5.56 22.60 1.54
C LEU A 10 4.25 23.24 1.10
N VAL A 11 3.47 22.51 0.30
CA VAL A 11 2.08 22.88 0.00
C VAL A 11 1.19 22.21 1.04
N PRO A 12 0.66 22.94 2.04
CA PRO A 12 -0.03 22.32 3.17
C PRO A 12 -1.32 21.60 2.78
N GLY A 13 -1.91 21.95 1.63
CA GLY A 13 -3.07 21.24 1.08
C GLY A 13 -2.71 19.85 0.53
N LEU A 14 -1.55 19.73 -0.13
CA LEU A 14 -1.07 18.47 -0.68
C LEU A 14 -0.65 17.52 0.43
N GLU A 15 0.11 18.02 1.40
CA GLU A 15 0.53 17.25 2.58
C GLU A 15 -0.68 16.62 3.30
N ARG A 16 -1.70 17.44 3.59
CA ARG A 16 -2.95 16.98 4.21
C ARG A 16 -3.69 15.94 3.38
N GLY A 17 -3.72 16.12 2.06
CA GLY A 17 -4.30 15.14 1.13
C GLY A 17 -3.61 13.78 1.20
N LEU A 18 -2.27 13.78 1.17
CA LEU A 18 -1.49 12.56 1.28
C LEU A 18 -1.62 11.90 2.66
N GLN A 19 -1.61 12.67 3.75
CA GLN A 19 -1.84 12.16 5.10
C GLN A 19 -3.20 11.46 5.22
N LEU A 20 -4.24 12.00 4.57
CA LEU A 20 -5.57 11.40 4.58
C LEU A 20 -5.60 10.07 3.82
N LEU A 21 -4.91 9.95 2.68
CA LEU A 21 -4.77 8.67 1.96
C LEU A 21 -3.99 7.65 2.79
N LEU A 22 -2.98 8.09 3.52
CA LEU A 22 -2.17 7.22 4.40
C LEU A 22 -2.90 6.79 5.67
N ALA A 23 -4.03 7.40 6.01
CA ALA A 23 -4.86 6.98 7.14
C ALA A 23 -5.59 5.65 6.89
N PHE A 24 -5.75 5.27 5.62
CA PHE A 24 -6.30 3.96 5.24
C PHE A 24 -5.25 2.87 5.40
N GLY A 25 -5.69 1.71 5.87
CA GLY A 25 -4.80 0.57 6.11
C GLY A 25 -5.57 -0.72 6.28
N GLU A 26 -4.87 -1.80 6.62
CA GLU A 26 -5.49 -3.14 6.70
C GLU A 26 -6.62 -3.22 7.73
N GLN A 27 -6.46 -2.52 8.85
CA GLN A 27 -7.47 -2.47 9.91
C GLN A 27 -8.61 -1.48 9.62
N HIS A 28 -8.45 -0.61 8.63
CA HIS A 28 -9.31 0.53 8.36
C HIS A 28 -9.52 0.69 6.86
N ARG A 29 -10.17 -0.29 6.23
CA ARG A 29 -10.46 -0.28 4.78
C ARG A 29 -11.62 0.65 4.41
N ASP A 30 -12.63 0.68 5.26
CA ASP A 30 -13.81 1.53 5.13
C ASP A 30 -13.87 2.45 6.35
N LEU A 31 -13.84 3.76 6.12
CA LEU A 31 -13.85 4.76 7.18
C LEU A 31 -14.95 5.80 6.95
N THR A 32 -15.69 6.14 7.99
CA THR A 32 -16.58 7.30 7.97
C THR A 32 -15.78 8.60 7.99
N PHE A 33 -16.41 9.70 7.58
CA PHE A 33 -15.78 11.03 7.68
C PHE A 33 -15.33 11.37 9.12
N ALA A 34 -16.11 10.94 10.12
CA ALA A 34 -15.79 11.18 11.52
C ALA A 34 -14.55 10.42 12.00
N GLU A 35 -14.38 9.18 11.52
CA GLU A 35 -13.19 8.38 11.83
C GLU A 35 -11.97 8.90 11.08
N LEU A 36 -12.11 9.24 9.80
CA LEU A 36 -11.06 9.91 9.03
C LEU A 36 -10.58 11.17 9.74
N HIS A 37 -11.49 12.05 10.13
CA HIS A 37 -11.15 13.28 10.85
C HIS A 37 -10.49 13.03 12.21
N ARG A 38 -10.71 11.89 12.86
CA ARG A 38 -10.00 11.55 14.12
C ARG A 38 -8.56 11.08 13.87
N LEU A 39 -8.30 10.49 12.71
CA LEU A 39 -6.98 9.97 12.33
C LEU A 39 -6.05 11.06 11.80
N VAL A 40 -6.60 12.14 11.25
CA VAL A 40 -5.83 13.30 10.77
C VAL A 40 -6.05 14.54 11.64
N ASP A 41 -4.96 15.17 12.05
CA ASP A 41 -5.00 16.42 12.83
C ASP A 41 -5.19 17.63 11.90
N MET A 42 -6.44 17.91 11.52
CA MET A 42 -6.78 19.09 10.74
C MET A 42 -8.22 19.58 10.98
N PRO A 43 -8.53 20.86 10.67
CA PRO A 43 -9.89 21.38 10.82
C PRO A 43 -10.92 20.65 9.95
N LYS A 44 -12.12 20.45 10.50
CA LYS A 44 -13.23 19.74 9.84
C LYS A 44 -13.55 20.25 8.43
N ALA A 45 -13.56 21.57 8.24
CA ALA A 45 -13.82 22.18 6.94
C ALA A 45 -12.72 21.86 5.91
N THR A 46 -11.45 21.84 6.33
CA THR A 46 -10.31 21.47 5.48
C THR A 46 -10.36 19.99 5.13
N ALA A 47 -10.57 19.11 6.11
CA ALA A 47 -10.70 17.67 5.87
C ALA A 47 -11.82 17.38 4.86
N TYR A 48 -12.97 18.02 4.99
CA TYR A 48 -14.09 17.83 4.06
C TYR A 48 -13.72 18.20 2.62
N ARG A 49 -13.09 19.36 2.41
CA ARG A 49 -12.65 19.80 1.09
C ARG A 49 -11.61 18.86 0.48
N VAL A 50 -10.68 18.36 1.29
CA VAL A 50 -9.66 17.40 0.87
C VAL A 50 -10.30 16.07 0.47
N VAL A 51 -11.22 15.52 1.28
CA VAL A 51 -11.94 14.29 0.96
C VAL A 51 -12.73 14.44 -0.35
N GLN A 52 -13.46 15.54 -0.53
CA GLN A 52 -14.18 15.79 -1.78
C GLN A 52 -13.26 15.90 -2.99
N THR A 53 -12.08 16.51 -2.83
CA THR A 53 -11.10 16.60 -3.90
C THR A 53 -10.56 15.22 -4.26
N LEU A 54 -10.22 14.40 -3.27
CA LEU A 54 -9.74 13.04 -3.48
C LEU A 54 -10.81 12.12 -4.07
N GLU A 55 -12.07 12.28 -3.68
CA GLU A 55 -13.22 11.60 -4.26
C GLU A 55 -13.43 11.99 -5.73
N TYR A 56 -13.41 13.30 -6.02
CA TYR A 56 -13.50 13.82 -7.39
C TYR A 56 -12.36 13.32 -8.28
N MET A 57 -11.14 13.24 -7.74
CA MET A 57 -9.97 12.72 -8.44
C MET A 57 -9.94 11.18 -8.49
N GLY A 58 -10.92 10.46 -7.94
CA GLY A 58 -11.00 9.00 -7.96
C GLY A 58 -9.98 8.27 -7.08
N PHE A 59 -9.37 8.99 -6.13
CA PHE A 59 -8.49 8.40 -5.10
C PHE A 59 -9.26 7.86 -3.91
N LEU A 60 -10.47 8.39 -3.68
CA LEU A 60 -11.42 7.85 -2.71
C LEU A 60 -12.72 7.50 -3.40
N GLU A 61 -13.37 6.45 -2.90
CA GLU A 61 -14.71 6.07 -3.30
C GLU A 61 -15.64 6.14 -2.10
N ARG A 62 -16.81 6.75 -2.27
CA ARG A 62 -17.83 6.83 -1.23
C ARG A 62 -18.86 5.73 -1.43
N ASN A 63 -19.03 4.90 -0.42
CA ASN A 63 -20.12 3.94 -0.36
C ASN A 63 -21.42 4.66 0.02
N ALA A 64 -22.36 4.77 -0.92
CA ALA A 64 -23.63 5.46 -0.72
C ALA A 64 -24.52 4.83 0.38
N ARG A 65 -24.34 3.53 0.67
CA ARG A 65 -25.17 2.80 1.65
C ARG A 65 -24.67 2.97 3.07
N THR A 66 -23.36 2.90 3.28
CA THR A 66 -22.73 2.97 4.61
C THR A 66 -22.19 4.35 4.95
N ASN A 67 -22.16 5.27 3.98
CA ASN A 67 -21.54 6.59 4.10
C ASN A 67 -20.06 6.52 4.56
N THR A 68 -19.38 5.43 4.17
CA THR A 68 -17.95 5.22 4.38
C THR A 68 -17.19 5.55 3.11
N PHE A 69 -15.92 5.88 3.29
CA PHE A 69 -14.95 6.09 2.23
C PHE A 69 -13.98 4.92 2.21
N SER A 70 -13.52 4.55 1.03
CA SER A 70 -12.47 3.56 0.78
C SER A 70 -11.49 4.09 -0.25
N LEU A 71 -10.32 3.45 -0.38
CA LEU A 71 -9.35 3.79 -1.42
C LEU A 71 -9.91 3.44 -2.81
N GLY A 72 -9.85 4.41 -3.73
CA GLY A 72 -10.32 4.27 -5.09
C GLY A 72 -9.27 3.71 -6.06
N MET A 73 -9.71 3.39 -7.28
CA MET A 73 -8.89 2.75 -8.31
C MET A 73 -7.61 3.52 -8.68
N ASN A 74 -7.60 4.85 -8.57
CA ASN A 74 -6.42 5.65 -8.96
C ASN A 74 -5.22 5.44 -8.02
N VAL A 75 -5.45 5.07 -6.76
CA VAL A 75 -4.38 4.69 -5.83
C VAL A 75 -3.70 3.40 -6.32
N LEU A 76 -4.52 2.41 -6.69
CA LEU A 76 -4.02 1.14 -7.22
C LEU A 76 -3.25 1.33 -8.54
N ARG A 77 -3.77 2.18 -9.44
CA ARG A 77 -3.10 2.51 -10.70
C ARG A 77 -1.71 3.10 -10.47
N LEU A 78 -1.56 4.08 -9.57
CA LEU A 78 -0.25 4.63 -9.24
C LEU A 78 0.70 3.58 -8.65
N GLY A 79 0.18 2.70 -7.80
CA GLY A 79 0.95 1.58 -7.25
C GLY A 79 1.46 0.63 -8.34
N PHE A 80 0.61 0.29 -9.32
CA PHE A 80 1.01 -0.56 -10.44
C PHE A 80 2.05 0.09 -11.34
N GLU A 81 1.90 1.37 -11.68
CA GLU A 81 2.89 2.11 -12.48
C GLU A 81 4.24 2.17 -11.75
N TYR A 82 4.23 2.38 -10.43
CA TYR A 82 5.46 2.33 -9.63
C TYR A 82 6.10 0.95 -9.67
N ILE A 83 5.32 -0.12 -9.44
CA ILE A 83 5.84 -1.49 -9.51
C ILE A 83 6.38 -1.83 -10.91
N ALA A 84 5.68 -1.40 -11.97
CA ALA A 84 6.10 -1.60 -13.34
C ALA A 84 7.41 -0.85 -13.68
N SER A 85 7.64 0.30 -13.04
CA SER A 85 8.89 1.07 -13.18
C SER A 85 10.08 0.47 -12.42
N LEU A 86 9.83 -0.45 -11.49
CA LEU A 86 10.91 -1.17 -10.81
C LEU A 86 11.42 -2.27 -11.75
N ASP A 87 12.52 -2.00 -12.45
CA ASP A 87 13.23 -2.98 -13.32
C ASP A 87 13.46 -4.33 -12.62
N VAL A 88 13.59 -4.31 -11.29
CA VAL A 88 13.73 -5.51 -10.44
C VAL A 88 12.53 -6.45 -10.53
N ALA A 89 11.30 -5.95 -10.71
CA ALA A 89 10.12 -6.80 -10.91
C ALA A 89 10.17 -7.49 -12.29
N GLN A 90 10.56 -6.77 -13.34
CA GLN A 90 10.69 -7.34 -14.69
C GLN A 90 11.84 -8.34 -14.80
N VAL A 91 13.02 -8.02 -14.26
CA VAL A 91 14.20 -8.90 -14.29
C VAL A 91 14.10 -10.05 -13.29
N GLY A 92 13.45 -9.81 -12.14
CA GLY A 92 13.35 -10.79 -11.08
C GLY A 92 12.28 -11.86 -11.32
N GLN A 93 11.25 -11.57 -12.11
CA GLN A 93 10.19 -12.53 -12.45
C GLN A 93 10.72 -13.86 -13.05
N PRO A 94 11.57 -13.87 -14.09
CA PRO A 94 12.11 -15.14 -14.61
C PRO A 94 13.00 -15.87 -13.60
N VAL A 95 13.69 -15.14 -12.72
CA VAL A 95 14.57 -15.72 -11.70
C VAL A 95 13.76 -16.46 -10.63
N ILE A 96 12.64 -15.89 -10.17
CA ILE A 96 11.77 -16.55 -9.18
C ILE A 96 10.97 -17.71 -9.79
N GLU A 97 10.68 -17.68 -11.10
CA GLU A 97 10.09 -18.80 -11.82
C GLU A 97 11.05 -19.97 -11.94
N GLN A 98 12.31 -19.70 -12.31
CA GLN A 98 13.37 -20.72 -12.31
C GLN A 98 13.61 -21.30 -10.90
N LEU A 99 13.62 -20.46 -9.87
CA LEU A 99 13.70 -20.92 -8.48
C LEU A 99 12.52 -21.80 -8.08
N ARG A 100 11.28 -21.45 -8.47
CA ARG A 100 10.12 -22.33 -8.28
C ARG A 100 10.33 -23.67 -8.98
N ASP A 101 10.79 -23.66 -10.24
CA ASP A 101 10.94 -24.88 -11.02
C ASP A 101 12.01 -25.81 -10.44
N ILE A 102 13.09 -25.25 -9.90
CA ILE A 102 14.16 -26.02 -9.26
C ILE A 102 13.77 -26.48 -7.86
N SER A 103 13.20 -25.59 -7.04
CA SER A 103 12.88 -25.88 -5.63
C SER A 103 11.56 -26.60 -5.44
N GLN A 104 10.67 -26.57 -6.43
CA GLN A 104 9.26 -26.99 -6.32
C GLN A 104 8.51 -26.29 -5.17
N CYS A 105 9.02 -25.15 -4.69
CA CYS A 105 8.46 -24.35 -3.61
C CYS A 105 7.92 -23.01 -4.15
N SER A 106 7.02 -22.40 -3.39
CA SER A 106 6.57 -21.03 -3.71
C SER A 106 7.74 -20.06 -3.47
N SER A 107 7.98 -19.18 -4.42
CA SER A 107 9.07 -18.19 -4.38
C SER A 107 8.49 -16.78 -4.40
N HIS A 108 9.10 -15.87 -3.63
CA HIS A 108 8.68 -14.48 -3.51
C HIS A 108 9.85 -13.55 -3.74
N LEU A 109 9.60 -12.45 -4.42
CA LEU A 109 10.55 -11.36 -4.62
C LEU A 109 10.14 -10.18 -3.77
N ALA A 110 11.08 -9.63 -3.01
CA ALA A 110 10.85 -8.47 -2.17
C ALA A 110 11.96 -7.46 -2.27
N ILE A 111 11.60 -6.18 -2.19
CA ILE A 111 12.54 -5.06 -2.10
C ILE A 111 12.49 -4.53 -0.68
N ARG A 112 13.65 -4.18 -0.15
CA ARG A 112 13.77 -3.52 1.15
C ARG A 112 13.64 -2.01 0.96
N ASP A 113 12.60 -1.42 1.55
CA ASP A 113 12.43 0.02 1.65
C ASP A 113 12.62 0.45 3.12
N GLY A 114 13.78 1.03 3.43
CA GLY A 114 14.16 1.37 4.80
C GLY A 114 14.16 0.15 5.75
N ARG A 115 13.22 0.12 6.70
CA ARG A 115 13.03 -0.99 7.67
C ARG A 115 11.94 -1.98 7.26
N ASP A 116 11.26 -1.70 6.16
CA ASP A 116 10.15 -2.50 5.66
C ASP A 116 10.57 -3.34 4.46
N ILE A 117 9.90 -4.48 4.30
CA ILE A 117 10.07 -5.38 3.16
C ILE A 117 8.78 -5.35 2.36
N ILE A 118 8.87 -4.89 1.12
CA ILE A 118 7.75 -4.81 0.17
C ILE A 118 7.89 -5.97 -0.82
N TYR A 119 6.96 -6.92 -0.76
CA TYR A 119 6.87 -8.00 -1.75
C TYR A 119 6.35 -7.45 -3.08
N ILE A 120 7.12 -7.63 -4.15
CA ILE A 120 6.81 -7.11 -5.49
C ILE A 120 6.35 -8.19 -6.46
N ALA A 121 6.72 -9.46 -6.23
CA ALA A 121 6.27 -10.59 -7.04
C ALA A 121 6.19 -11.88 -6.23
N ARG A 122 5.30 -12.80 -6.64
CA ARG A 122 5.15 -14.12 -6.05
C ARG A 122 4.84 -15.14 -7.14
N VAL A 123 5.50 -16.29 -7.07
CA VAL A 123 5.27 -17.44 -7.94
C VAL A 123 4.98 -18.66 -7.07
N SER A 124 3.80 -19.26 -7.26
CA SER A 124 3.35 -20.44 -6.51
C SER A 124 3.79 -21.75 -7.19
N ALA A 125 4.10 -22.78 -6.40
CA ALA A 125 4.45 -24.11 -6.93
C ALA A 125 3.23 -24.85 -7.53
N ALA A 126 3.48 -25.68 -8.55
CA ALA A 126 2.47 -26.33 -9.39
C ALA A 126 1.53 -27.35 -8.69
N GLY A 127 1.69 -27.58 -7.38
CA GLY A 127 0.81 -28.45 -6.58
C GLY A 127 0.27 -27.81 -5.30
N SER A 128 0.61 -26.56 -5.02
CA SER A 128 0.26 -25.92 -3.75
C SER A 128 -1.13 -25.28 -3.84
N ARG A 129 -2.17 -26.04 -3.45
CA ARG A 129 -3.52 -25.52 -3.16
C ARG A 129 -3.50 -24.79 -1.81
N ILE A 130 -2.72 -23.72 -1.71
CA ILE A 130 -2.74 -22.84 -0.55
C ILE A 130 -3.80 -21.76 -0.76
N ASN A 131 -4.80 -21.80 0.12
CA ASN A 131 -5.97 -20.95 0.17
C ASN A 131 -5.60 -19.47 -0.01
N GLN A 132 -6.36 -18.80 -0.88
CA GLN A 132 -6.24 -17.39 -1.24
C GLN A 132 -6.49 -16.41 -0.06
N SER A 133 -6.73 -16.89 1.16
CA SER A 133 -7.11 -16.10 2.33
C SER A 133 -5.94 -15.59 3.19
N ALA A 134 -4.69 -15.83 2.78
CA ALA A 134 -3.51 -15.32 3.50
C ALA A 134 -2.87 -14.07 2.86
N SER A 135 -3.51 -13.46 1.85
CA SER A 135 -3.02 -12.23 1.19
C SER A 135 -3.34 -10.94 1.96
N GLU A 136 -3.91 -11.04 3.17
CA GLU A 136 -4.26 -9.88 4.03
C GLU A 136 -3.21 -9.59 5.12
N ARG A 137 -2.01 -10.16 5.04
CA ARG A 137 -0.88 -9.68 5.86
C ARG A 137 -0.03 -8.76 5.01
N GLY A 138 -0.16 -7.48 5.33
CA GLY A 138 0.35 -6.37 4.57
C GLY A 138 1.83 -6.44 4.27
N TYR A 139 2.16 -5.69 3.23
CA TYR A 139 3.45 -5.44 2.63
C TYR A 139 4.45 -4.72 3.55
N ARG A 140 4.52 -5.10 4.83
CA ARG A 140 5.56 -4.75 5.80
C ARG A 140 5.81 -5.92 6.72
N CYS A 141 6.81 -6.73 6.40
CA CYS A 141 7.42 -7.63 7.37
C CYS A 141 8.71 -6.99 7.90
N THR A 142 8.73 -6.67 9.19
CA THR A 142 9.95 -6.30 9.89
C THR A 142 10.87 -7.51 10.02
N ALA A 143 12.17 -7.25 9.94
CA ALA A 143 13.19 -8.18 9.45
C ALA A 143 13.61 -9.43 10.28
N PRO A 144 13.19 -9.75 11.54
CA PRO A 144 13.83 -10.88 12.22
C PRO A 144 13.21 -12.25 11.95
N ARG A 145 12.17 -12.38 11.11
CA ARG A 145 11.32 -13.60 11.06
C ARG A 145 11.29 -14.37 9.74
N LEU A 146 12.31 -14.22 8.90
CA LEU A 146 12.35 -14.83 7.56
C LEU A 146 12.63 -16.35 7.52
N ALA A 147 12.92 -17.01 8.65
CA ALA A 147 13.44 -18.38 8.65
C ALA A 147 12.39 -19.51 8.67
N ALA A 148 11.08 -19.22 8.65
CA ALA A 148 10.07 -20.24 9.02
C ALA A 148 8.82 -20.31 8.12
N CYS A 149 8.92 -20.04 6.82
CA CYS A 149 7.84 -20.39 5.88
C CYS A 149 8.38 -21.28 4.76
N CYS A 150 8.57 -22.56 5.11
CA CYS A 150 8.37 -23.67 4.18
C CYS A 150 6.88 -24.01 4.12
#